data_AF-A0A8T2D1F5-F1
#
_entry.id   AF-A0A8T2D1F5-F1
#
_cell.length_a   1.000
_cell.length_b   1.000
_cell.length_c   1.000
_cell.angle_alpha   90.00
_cell.angle_beta   90.00
_cell.angle_gamma   90.00
#
_symmetry.space_group_name_H-M   'P 1'
#
loop_
_entity.id
_entity.type
_entity.pdbx_description
1 polymer ?
#
loop_
_entity_poly.entity_id
_entity_poly.type
_entity_poly.pdbx_seq_one_letter_code
_entity_poly.pdbx_strand_id
1 'polypeptide(L)'
;MAETKPLIGLTWEPKLPGLSLDTKTCSTSSKRVESHESSSLWMSKSELVDGLCLPPNDPKKINKMIRKQIKDTTGSNWFDMPAPTMTPELKRDLQLLKLRTVMDPAVHYKKSVSRSKLAEKYFQIGTVIEPAEEFYGRLTKKNRKATLADELVSDPKVSQYRKRKVKEIEEKSRAVTNKKWKKKGNQTTNKKQRRN
;
A
#
# COMPACT_ATOMS: atom_id res chain seq x y z
N MET A 1 28.95 -33.54 -41.40
CA MET A 1 29.51 -32.19 -41.60
C MET A 1 28.98 -31.33 -40.47
N ALA A 2 29.83 -31.06 -39.49
CA ALA A 2 29.53 -30.20 -38.34
C ALA A 2 29.97 -28.78 -38.67
N GLU A 3 29.22 -27.75 -38.26
CA GLU A 3 29.70 -26.37 -38.04
C GLU A 3 28.56 -25.52 -37.43
N THR A 4 28.56 -25.35 -36.10
CA THR A 4 29.00 -24.18 -35.29
C THR A 4 27.95 -23.08 -35.14
N LYS A 5 27.43 -22.95 -33.91
CA LYS A 5 26.53 -21.88 -33.44
C LYS A 5 27.34 -20.59 -33.19
N PRO A 6 26.82 -19.38 -33.47
CA PRO A 6 27.50 -18.15 -33.10
C PRO A 6 27.45 -17.91 -31.58
N LEU A 7 28.62 -17.67 -30.99
CA LEU A 7 28.80 -17.31 -29.58
C LEU A 7 28.30 -15.89 -29.32
N ILE A 8 27.52 -15.76 -28.25
CA ILE A 8 27.13 -14.51 -27.58
C ILE A 8 28.40 -13.71 -27.22
N GLY A 9 28.39 -12.41 -27.52
CA GLY A 9 29.43 -11.47 -27.10
C GLY A 9 28.91 -10.03 -27.17
N LEU A 10 28.29 -9.56 -26.08
CA LEU A 10 28.11 -8.13 -25.83
C LEU A 10 29.48 -7.54 -25.47
N THR A 11 30.16 -6.92 -26.43
CA THR A 11 31.26 -6.00 -26.16
C THR A 11 30.71 -4.58 -26.27
N TRP A 12 30.38 -3.98 -25.14
CA TRP A 12 30.19 -2.53 -25.07
C TRP A 12 31.50 -1.91 -24.60
N GLU A 13 32.22 -1.26 -25.52
CA GLU A 13 33.39 -0.44 -25.21
C GLU A 13 33.01 1.06 -25.28
N PRO A 14 33.24 1.84 -24.22
CA PRO A 14 33.17 3.30 -24.31
C PRO A 14 34.43 3.83 -25.01
N LYS A 15 34.24 4.59 -26.10
CA LYS A 15 35.33 5.31 -26.78
C LYS A 15 35.89 6.39 -25.85
N LEU A 16 37.08 6.14 -25.31
CA LEU A 16 37.91 7.18 -24.68
C LEU A 16 38.92 7.70 -25.71
N PRO A 17 39.08 9.03 -25.85
CA PRO A 17 40.04 9.60 -26.79
C PRO A 17 41.48 9.48 -26.26
N GLY A 18 42.32 8.79 -27.04
CA GLY A 18 43.69 9.19 -27.35
C GLY A 18 44.79 8.92 -26.33
N LEU A 19 45.43 7.75 -26.42
CA LEU A 19 46.85 7.57 -26.09
C LEU A 19 47.48 6.67 -27.16
N SER A 20 47.97 7.26 -28.26
CA SER A 20 48.83 6.58 -29.23
C SER A 20 50.29 6.74 -28.79
N LEU A 21 50.99 5.62 -28.65
CA LEU A 21 52.43 5.55 -28.42
C LEU A 21 53.09 5.13 -29.74
N ASP A 22 53.59 6.11 -30.49
CA ASP A 22 54.39 5.85 -31.70
C ASP A 22 55.85 6.26 -31.47
N THR A 23 56.75 5.37 -31.90
CA THR A 23 58.20 5.54 -31.90
C THR A 23 58.66 6.01 -33.28
N LYS A 24 59.42 7.12 -33.36
CA LYS A 24 60.57 7.36 -34.29
C LYS A 24 61.05 8.83 -34.35
N THR A 25 62.32 9.02 -33.94
CA THR A 25 63.44 9.83 -34.48
C THR A 25 63.27 11.22 -35.14
N CYS A 26 63.99 12.21 -34.55
CA CYS A 26 64.71 13.41 -35.09
C CYS A 26 63.88 14.49 -35.84
N SER A 27 63.95 15.82 -35.60
CA SER A 27 65.00 16.70 -35.05
C SER A 27 64.47 18.13 -34.73
N THR A 28 65.19 18.84 -33.84
CA THR A 28 65.38 20.31 -33.70
C THR A 28 64.31 21.22 -33.04
N SER A 29 64.77 21.85 -31.94
CA SER A 29 64.46 23.20 -31.42
C SER A 29 63.24 23.46 -30.49
N SER A 30 63.59 23.56 -29.19
CA SER A 30 63.16 24.60 -28.22
C SER A 30 61.77 24.48 -27.57
N LYS A 31 61.69 24.07 -26.29
CA LYS A 31 61.74 24.93 -25.08
C LYS A 31 61.44 24.07 -23.85
N ARG A 32 62.25 24.20 -22.79
CA ARG A 32 62.11 23.52 -21.50
C ARG A 32 60.85 23.98 -20.76
N VAL A 33 60.14 23.05 -20.12
CA VAL A 33 59.63 23.22 -18.74
C VAL A 33 59.79 21.89 -18.01
N GLU A 34 60.39 21.98 -16.83
CA GLU A 34 60.87 20.89 -16.00
C GLU A 34 59.76 19.99 -15.42
N SER A 35 60.15 18.72 -15.32
CA SER A 35 59.61 17.66 -14.48
C SER A 35 59.44 18.06 -13.03
N HIS A 36 58.32 17.66 -12.42
CA HIS A 36 58.32 17.02 -11.11
C HIS A 36 57.16 16.02 -11.05
N GLU A 37 57.49 14.74 -11.26
CA GLU A 37 56.71 13.65 -10.69
C GLU A 37 56.68 13.85 -9.18
N SER A 38 55.48 13.91 -8.61
CA SER A 38 55.29 13.71 -7.17
C SER A 38 53.95 13.04 -6.97
N SER A 39 54.05 11.72 -6.89
CA SER A 39 53.04 10.78 -6.46
C SER A 39 52.24 11.33 -5.27
N SER A 40 50.95 11.58 -5.48
CA SER A 40 49.98 11.75 -4.40
C SER A 40 48.71 10.98 -4.75
N LEU A 41 48.85 9.66 -4.85
CA LEU A 41 47.74 8.70 -4.96
C LEU A 41 46.87 8.60 -3.67
N TRP A 42 46.97 9.58 -2.78
CA TRP A 42 46.48 9.52 -1.42
C TRP A 42 45.69 10.80 -1.18
N MET A 43 44.52 10.90 -1.80
CA MET A 43 43.54 11.90 -1.42
C MET A 43 42.94 11.52 -0.07
N SER A 44 42.94 12.47 0.87
CA SER A 44 42.37 12.32 2.21
C SER A 44 40.91 11.89 2.12
N LYS A 45 40.56 10.84 2.88
CA LYS A 45 39.25 10.18 2.90
C LYS A 45 38.07 11.05 3.39
N SER A 46 38.30 12.33 3.69
CA SER A 46 37.32 13.21 4.31
C SER A 46 36.44 13.98 3.32
N GLU A 47 36.72 13.93 2.01
CA GLU A 47 35.94 14.63 0.98
C GLU A 47 35.38 13.68 -0.10
N LEU A 48 34.93 12.48 0.29
CA LEU A 48 34.08 11.70 -0.62
C LEU A 48 32.65 12.22 -0.52
N VAL A 49 32.32 13.12 -1.45
CA VAL A 49 30.96 13.54 -1.76
C VAL A 49 30.12 12.31 -2.12
N ASP A 50 28.97 12.19 -1.46
CA ASP A 50 27.89 11.27 -1.82
C ASP A 50 27.55 11.41 -3.32
N GLY A 51 28.13 10.57 -4.17
CA GLY A 51 27.96 10.69 -5.62
C GLY A 51 28.19 9.41 -6.43
N LEU A 52 28.76 8.37 -5.82
CA LEU A 52 28.79 7.04 -6.41
C LEU A 52 27.81 6.19 -5.61
N CYS A 53 26.72 5.75 -6.25
CA CYS A 53 25.78 4.77 -5.71
C CYS A 53 26.45 3.39 -5.58
N LEU A 54 27.57 3.31 -4.86
CA LEU A 54 28.23 2.06 -4.53
C LEU A 54 27.47 1.45 -3.34
N PRO A 55 26.96 0.22 -3.46
CA PRO A 55 26.34 -0.45 -2.34
C PRO A 55 27.35 -0.53 -1.18
N PRO A 56 26.94 -0.27 0.08
CA PRO A 56 27.87 -0.33 1.21
C PRO A 56 28.57 -1.69 1.26
N ASN A 57 29.90 -1.70 1.34
CA ASN A 57 30.69 -2.93 1.32
C ASN A 57 30.59 -3.74 2.64
N ASP A 58 30.11 -3.13 3.72
CA ASP A 58 29.99 -3.81 5.01
C ASP A 58 28.86 -4.85 5.00
N PRO A 59 29.13 -6.14 5.32
CA PRO A 59 28.10 -7.19 5.26
C PRO A 59 26.94 -6.92 6.22
N LYS A 60 27.18 -6.23 7.35
CA LYS A 60 26.14 -5.80 8.29
C LYS A 60 25.21 -4.76 7.68
N LYS A 61 25.74 -3.81 6.90
CA LYS A 61 24.94 -2.77 6.22
C LYS A 61 24.16 -3.37 5.06
N ILE A 62 24.77 -4.27 4.28
CA ILE A 62 24.09 -5.05 3.23
C ILE A 62 22.92 -5.84 3.82
N ASN A 63 23.14 -6.63 4.88
CA ASN A 63 22.09 -7.40 5.54
C ASN A 63 21.00 -6.50 6.15
N LYS A 64 21.35 -5.32 6.66
CA LYS A 64 20.37 -4.33 7.14
C LYS A 64 19.54 -3.74 6.00
N MET A 65 20.14 -3.49 4.84
CA MET A 65 19.44 -3.03 3.64
C MET A 65 18.52 -4.12 3.09
N ILE A 66 19.00 -5.36 2.98
CA ILE A 66 18.19 -6.52 2.58
C ILE A 66 16.99 -6.68 3.53
N ARG A 67 17.21 -6.61 4.85
CA ARG A 67 16.11 -6.65 5.85
C ARG A 67 15.09 -5.51 5.71
N LYS A 68 15.50 -4.34 5.26
CA LYS A 68 14.60 -3.21 4.97
C LYS A 68 13.87 -3.35 3.64
N GLN A 69 14.49 -4.03 2.67
CA GLN A 69 13.91 -4.31 1.35
C GLN A 69 12.98 -5.52 1.36
N ILE A 70 13.16 -6.46 2.29
CA ILE A 70 12.19 -7.52 2.56
C ILE A 70 10.88 -6.81 2.89
N LYS A 71 9.93 -6.94 1.95
CA LYS A 71 8.59 -6.38 2.08
C LYS A 71 7.99 -6.90 3.38
N ASP A 72 7.30 -6.03 4.13
CA ASP A 72 6.55 -6.43 5.32
C ASP A 72 5.64 -7.60 4.96
N THR A 73 6.01 -8.78 5.46
CA THR A 73 5.46 -10.07 5.05
C THR A 73 5.20 -10.91 6.29
N THR A 74 4.18 -11.76 6.24
CA THR A 74 3.78 -12.65 7.36
C THR A 74 4.80 -13.75 7.69
N GLY A 75 5.74 -14.02 6.79
CA GLY A 75 6.81 -15.02 6.91
C GLY A 75 6.49 -16.34 6.20
N SER A 76 7.51 -17.20 6.10
CA SER A 76 7.43 -18.45 5.32
C SER A 76 6.35 -19.42 5.82
N ASN A 77 6.09 -19.46 7.13
CA ASN A 77 5.02 -20.29 7.71
C ASN A 77 3.61 -19.92 7.20
N TRP A 78 3.45 -18.71 6.64
CA TRP A 78 2.20 -18.23 6.07
C TRP A 78 2.39 -17.74 4.63
N PHE A 79 3.13 -18.53 3.85
CA PHE A 79 3.35 -18.36 2.41
C PHE A 79 3.73 -16.94 2.00
N ASP A 80 4.45 -16.23 2.86
CA ASP A 80 4.93 -14.89 2.58
C ASP A 80 3.84 -13.92 2.11
N MET A 81 2.66 -13.93 2.77
CA MET A 81 1.58 -13.00 2.45
C MET A 81 2.02 -11.53 2.66
N PRO A 82 1.98 -10.68 1.61
CA PRO A 82 2.40 -9.28 1.70
C PRO A 82 1.35 -8.40 2.37
N ALA A 83 1.79 -7.32 3.02
CA ALA A 83 0.89 -6.27 3.51
C ALA A 83 0.39 -5.39 2.34
N PRO A 84 -0.93 -5.30 2.10
CA PRO A 84 -1.46 -4.42 1.06
C PRO A 84 -1.41 -2.95 1.48
N THR A 85 -1.28 -2.05 0.50
CA THR A 85 -1.37 -0.60 0.72
C THR A 85 -2.82 -0.21 1.03
N MET A 86 -3.05 0.49 2.14
CA MET A 86 -4.39 0.88 2.58
C MET A 86 -5.02 1.97 1.68
N THR A 87 -5.77 1.55 0.67
CA THR A 87 -6.59 2.45 -0.15
C THR A 87 -7.91 2.78 0.57
N PRO A 88 -8.60 3.89 0.22
CA PRO A 88 -9.89 4.23 0.83
C PRO A 88 -10.99 3.18 0.54
N GLU A 89 -10.92 2.50 -0.60
CA GLU A 89 -11.80 1.37 -0.95
C GLU A 89 -11.62 0.21 0.03
N LEU A 90 -10.38 -0.21 0.24
CA LEU A 90 -10.04 -1.29 1.16
C LEU A 90 -10.49 -0.96 2.59
N LYS A 91 -10.30 0.28 3.01
CA LYS A 91 -10.74 0.72 4.33
C LYS A 91 -12.26 0.59 4.50
N ARG A 92 -13.04 0.92 3.47
CA ARG A 92 -14.50 0.76 3.48
C ARG A 92 -14.90 -0.71 3.60
N ASP A 93 -14.27 -1.58 2.82
CA ASP A 93 -14.56 -3.02 2.83
C ASP A 93 -14.17 -3.66 4.18
N LEU A 94 -13.04 -3.28 4.76
CA LEU A 94 -12.63 -3.73 6.10
C LEU A 94 -13.60 -3.26 7.20
N GLN A 95 -14.06 -2.01 7.13
CA GLN A 95 -15.09 -1.50 8.04
C GLN A 95 -16.39 -2.28 7.89
N LEU A 96 -16.78 -2.58 6.64
CA LEU A 96 -17.97 -3.37 6.36
C LEU A 96 -17.88 -4.78 6.96
N LEU A 97 -16.74 -5.46 6.81
CA LEU A 97 -16.51 -6.78 7.42
C LEU A 97 -16.59 -6.74 8.95
N LYS A 98 -16.06 -5.69 9.58
CA LYS A 98 -16.19 -5.48 11.04
C LYS A 98 -17.64 -5.32 11.47
N LEU A 99 -18.46 -4.67 10.64
CA LEU A 99 -19.87 -4.37 10.91
C LEU A 99 -20.84 -5.42 10.37
N ARG A 100 -20.35 -6.54 9.83
CA ARG A 100 -21.19 -7.59 9.19
C ARG A 100 -22.35 -8.09 10.06
N THR A 101 -22.19 -8.05 11.39
CA THR A 101 -23.22 -8.43 12.37
C THR A 101 -24.49 -7.58 12.32
N VAL A 102 -24.39 -6.35 11.82
CA VAL A 102 -25.52 -5.39 11.77
C VAL A 102 -26.10 -5.27 10.36
N MET A 103 -25.43 -5.84 9.36
CA MET A 103 -25.79 -5.64 7.95
C MET A 103 -27.04 -6.40 7.54
N ASP A 104 -27.17 -7.65 7.98
CA ASP A 104 -28.32 -8.50 7.71
C ASP A 104 -29.00 -8.87 9.04
N PRO A 105 -30.30 -8.60 9.21
CA PRO A 105 -31.03 -8.98 10.42
C PRO A 105 -31.22 -10.50 10.59
N ALA A 106 -31.13 -11.28 9.51
CA ALA A 106 -31.34 -12.73 9.56
C ALA A 106 -30.07 -13.47 9.98
N VAL A 107 -28.91 -12.97 9.57
CA VAL A 107 -27.64 -13.67 9.76
C VAL A 107 -26.90 -13.15 11.00
N HIS A 108 -26.85 -13.98 12.03
CA HIS A 108 -26.15 -13.67 13.27
C HIS A 108 -24.76 -14.30 13.28
N TYR A 109 -23.72 -13.47 13.13
CA TYR A 109 -22.33 -13.93 13.20
C TYR A 109 -21.84 -14.04 14.64
N LYS A 110 -20.94 -14.99 14.90
CA LYS A 110 -20.19 -15.04 16.15
C LYS A 110 -19.39 -13.74 16.32
N LYS A 111 -19.53 -13.11 17.48
CA LYS A 111 -18.79 -11.88 17.82
C LYS A 111 -17.29 -12.16 17.75
N SER A 112 -16.64 -11.66 16.71
CA SER A 112 -15.20 -11.62 16.64
C SER A 112 -14.74 -10.51 17.59
N VAL A 113 -14.31 -10.90 18.79
CA VAL A 113 -13.57 -10.01 19.70
C VAL A 113 -12.25 -9.71 19.00
N SER A 114 -12.22 -8.68 18.15
CA SER A 114 -11.01 -8.03 17.62
C SER A 114 -9.84 -9.00 17.43
N ARG A 115 -10.05 -10.13 16.74
CA ARG A 115 -9.06 -11.22 16.74
C ARG A 115 -7.94 -10.82 15.79
N SER A 116 -6.96 -10.18 16.40
CA SER A 116 -5.66 -9.75 15.92
C SER A 116 -5.66 -8.56 14.95
N LYS A 117 -4.98 -7.47 15.36
CA LYS A 117 -4.49 -6.40 14.48
C LYS A 117 -3.72 -6.95 13.26
N LEU A 118 -3.25 -8.20 13.37
CA LEU A 118 -2.57 -8.94 12.32
C LEU A 118 -3.45 -9.18 11.08
N ALA A 119 -4.73 -9.51 11.28
CA ALA A 119 -5.68 -9.70 10.16
C ALA A 119 -6.00 -8.38 9.44
N GLU A 120 -5.81 -7.24 10.11
CA GLU A 120 -5.93 -5.92 9.47
C GLU A 120 -4.62 -5.50 8.79
N LYS A 121 -3.46 -6.01 9.23
CA LYS A 121 -2.16 -5.66 8.65
C LYS A 121 -1.86 -6.47 7.38
N TYR A 122 -2.13 -7.76 7.40
CA TYR A 122 -1.84 -8.65 6.28
C TYR A 122 -3.13 -9.32 5.79
N PHE A 123 -3.53 -9.00 4.58
CA PHE A 123 -4.68 -9.61 3.93
C PHE A 123 -4.51 -9.55 2.41
N GLN A 124 -5.25 -10.40 1.71
CA GLN A 124 -5.39 -10.38 0.27
C GLN A 124 -6.87 -10.33 -0.07
N ILE A 125 -7.18 -9.70 -1.20
CA ILE A 125 -8.53 -9.71 -1.77
C ILE A 125 -8.48 -10.62 -2.98
N GLY A 126 -9.37 -11.61 -2.96
CA GLY A 126 -9.58 -12.52 -4.07
C GLY A 126 -11.04 -12.52 -4.46
N THR A 127 -11.29 -12.94 -5.69
CA THR A 127 -12.62 -13.22 -6.20
C THR A 127 -12.86 -14.72 -6.15
N VAL A 128 -14.09 -15.13 -5.84
CA VAL A 128 -14.47 -16.54 -5.84
C VAL A 128 -14.56 -17.01 -7.30
N ILE A 129 -13.82 -18.07 -7.64
CA ILE A 129 -13.93 -18.76 -8.91
C ILE A 129 -15.02 -19.81 -8.76
N GLU A 130 -16.12 -19.61 -9.48
CA GLU A 130 -17.28 -20.50 -9.40
C GLU A 130 -16.97 -21.86 -10.07
N PRO A 131 -17.41 -22.98 -9.46
CA PRO A 131 -17.20 -24.31 -10.03
C PRO A 131 -18.07 -24.52 -11.28
N ALA A 132 -17.63 -25.41 -12.17
CA ALA A 132 -18.35 -25.72 -13.41
C ALA A 132 -19.73 -26.38 -13.17
N GLU A 133 -19.93 -27.02 -12.03
CA GLU A 133 -21.11 -27.82 -11.71
C GLU A 133 -22.35 -26.99 -11.35
N GLU A 134 -22.19 -25.88 -10.63
CA GLU A 134 -23.34 -25.12 -10.10
C GLU A 134 -23.67 -23.91 -10.97
N PHE A 135 -24.51 -24.04 -12.00
CA PHE A 135 -24.83 -22.91 -12.90
C PHE A 135 -25.70 -21.82 -12.27
N TYR A 136 -26.72 -22.22 -11.50
CA TYR A 136 -27.74 -21.31 -10.97
C TYR A 136 -27.34 -20.60 -9.67
N GLY A 137 -26.33 -21.09 -8.95
CA GLY A 137 -25.79 -20.44 -7.75
C GLY A 137 -24.86 -19.25 -8.05
N ARG A 138 -24.60 -18.98 -9.33
CA ARG A 138 -23.61 -18.00 -9.81
C ARG A 138 -24.16 -16.59 -9.81
N LEU A 139 -23.28 -15.62 -9.57
CA LEU A 139 -23.62 -14.21 -9.77
C LEU A 139 -23.64 -13.88 -11.26
N THR A 140 -24.69 -13.20 -11.73
CA THR A 140 -24.74 -12.67 -13.09
C THR A 140 -23.68 -11.58 -13.28
N LYS A 141 -23.22 -11.38 -14.53
CA LYS A 141 -22.22 -10.35 -14.86
C LYS A 141 -22.60 -8.95 -14.36
N LYS A 142 -23.88 -8.63 -14.27
CA LYS A 142 -24.38 -7.33 -13.80
C LYS A 142 -24.18 -7.14 -12.28
N ASN A 143 -24.29 -8.23 -11.53
CA ASN A 143 -24.22 -8.23 -10.07
C ASN A 143 -22.77 -8.35 -9.56
N ARG A 144 -21.86 -8.91 -10.36
CA ARG A 144 -20.42 -8.93 -10.05
C ARG A 144 -19.85 -7.51 -10.04
N LYS A 145 -19.34 -7.04 -8.89
CA LYS A 145 -18.68 -5.73 -8.79
C LYS A 145 -17.21 -5.89 -8.39
N ALA A 146 -16.48 -4.78 -8.41
CA ALA A 146 -15.07 -4.75 -8.05
C ALA A 146 -14.85 -4.76 -6.53
N THR A 147 -15.76 -4.17 -5.75
CA THR A 147 -15.62 -4.04 -4.29
C THR A 147 -16.84 -4.64 -3.57
N LEU A 148 -16.62 -5.10 -2.33
CA LEU A 148 -17.68 -5.68 -1.50
C LEU A 148 -18.75 -4.64 -1.17
N ALA A 149 -18.34 -3.40 -0.91
CA ALA A 149 -19.26 -2.29 -0.67
C ALA A 149 -20.18 -2.01 -1.86
N ASP A 150 -19.67 -2.07 -3.10
CA ASP A 150 -20.46 -1.79 -4.29
C ASP A 150 -21.51 -2.87 -4.56
N GLU A 151 -21.18 -4.14 -4.33
CA GLU A 151 -22.16 -5.25 -4.41
C GLU A 151 -23.31 -5.00 -3.44
N LEU A 152 -22.97 -4.66 -2.20
CA LEU A 152 -23.94 -4.42 -1.14
C LEU A 152 -24.85 -3.22 -1.39
N VAL A 153 -24.33 -2.16 -2.03
CA VAL A 153 -25.13 -1.00 -2.42
C VAL A 153 -26.04 -1.33 -3.60
N SER A 154 -25.60 -2.21 -4.50
CA SER A 154 -26.40 -2.63 -5.65
C SER A 154 -27.63 -3.45 -5.26
N ASP A 155 -27.61 -4.11 -4.10
CA ASP A 155 -28.72 -4.91 -3.59
C ASP A 155 -29.91 -4.07 -3.09
N PRO A 156 -31.08 -4.14 -3.75
CA PRO A 156 -32.23 -3.30 -3.39
C PRO A 156 -32.81 -3.67 -2.02
N LYS A 157 -32.79 -4.95 -1.65
CA LYS A 157 -33.31 -5.44 -0.36
C LYS A 157 -32.56 -4.83 0.81
N VAL A 158 -31.23 -4.82 0.72
CA VAL A 158 -30.35 -4.24 1.74
C VAL A 158 -30.57 -2.73 1.83
N SER A 159 -30.66 -2.05 0.68
CA SER A 159 -30.92 -0.61 0.62
C SER A 159 -32.24 -0.21 1.28
N GLN A 160 -33.33 -0.93 0.97
CA GLN A 160 -34.66 -0.68 1.56
C GLN A 160 -34.66 -0.88 3.08
N TYR A 161 -34.09 -1.99 3.56
CA TYR A 161 -33.99 -2.27 4.98
C TYR A 161 -33.20 -1.18 5.72
N ARG A 162 -32.04 -0.79 5.19
CA ARG A 162 -31.20 0.26 5.79
C ARG A 162 -31.90 1.60 5.81
N LYS A 163 -32.52 2.04 4.70
CA LYS A 163 -33.27 3.29 4.65
C LYS A 163 -34.35 3.34 5.73
N ARG A 164 -35.13 2.26 5.86
CA ARG A 164 -36.15 2.12 6.91
C ARG A 164 -35.56 2.23 8.31
N LYS A 165 -34.47 1.50 8.58
CA LYS A 165 -33.86 1.45 9.92
C LYS A 165 -33.14 2.74 10.31
N VAL A 166 -32.46 3.39 9.36
CA VAL A 166 -31.83 4.69 9.58
C VAL A 166 -32.89 5.72 9.95
N LYS A 167 -34.01 5.79 9.21
CA LYS A 167 -35.13 6.69 9.53
C LYS A 167 -35.69 6.43 10.94
N GLU A 168 -35.88 5.16 11.31
CA GLU A 168 -36.34 4.78 12.65
C GLU A 168 -35.36 5.25 13.75
N ILE A 169 -34.05 5.13 13.52
CA ILE A 169 -33.00 5.56 14.44
C ILE A 169 -32.97 7.10 14.55
N GLU A 170 -33.10 7.81 13.43
CA GLU A 170 -33.14 9.27 13.39
C GLU A 170 -34.37 9.84 14.10
N GLU A 171 -35.54 9.24 13.91
CA GLU A 171 -36.76 9.63 14.61
C GLU A 171 -36.62 9.41 16.13
N LYS A 172 -36.07 8.28 16.54
CA LYS A 172 -35.77 7.96 17.95
C LYS A 172 -34.76 8.94 18.53
N SER A 173 -33.65 9.21 17.85
CA SER A 173 -32.59 10.09 18.33
C SER A 173 -33.10 11.54 18.45
N ARG A 174 -33.81 12.05 17.44
CA ARG A 174 -34.40 13.40 17.43
C ARG A 174 -35.44 13.60 18.53
N ALA A 175 -36.24 12.57 18.83
CA ALA A 175 -37.23 12.62 19.90
C ALA A 175 -36.60 12.79 21.28
N VAL A 176 -35.43 12.17 21.52
CA VAL A 176 -34.70 12.28 22.79
C VAL A 176 -34.12 13.68 22.98
N THR A 177 -33.52 14.25 21.94
CA THR A 177 -32.90 15.60 22.02
C THR A 177 -33.94 16.70 22.16
N ASN A 178 -35.01 16.71 21.38
CA ASN A 178 -35.94 17.84 21.39
C ASN A 178 -36.92 17.84 22.58
N LYS A 179 -37.34 16.65 23.07
CA LYS A 179 -38.34 16.58 24.15
C LYS A 179 -37.76 16.95 25.52
N LYS A 180 -36.49 16.65 25.80
CA LYS A 180 -35.83 17.03 27.06
C LYS A 180 -35.67 18.54 27.19
N TRP A 181 -35.33 19.24 26.11
CA TRP A 181 -35.08 20.67 26.14
C TRP A 181 -36.37 21.50 26.05
N LYS A 182 -37.34 21.12 25.21
CA LYS A 182 -38.61 21.84 25.09
C LYS A 182 -39.49 21.76 26.35
N LYS A 183 -39.45 20.67 27.12
CA LYS A 183 -40.18 20.56 28.40
C LYS A 183 -39.64 21.50 29.48
N LYS A 184 -38.38 21.92 29.41
CA LYS A 184 -37.75 22.79 30.42
C LYS A 184 -38.10 24.27 30.22
N GLY A 185 -38.32 24.71 28.97
CA GLY A 185 -38.64 26.10 28.65
C GLY A 185 -40.10 26.51 28.93
N ASN A 186 -41.07 25.59 28.81
CA ASN A 186 -42.49 25.93 28.93
C ASN A 186 -43.07 25.76 30.36
N GLN A 187 -42.30 25.19 31.30
CA GLN A 187 -42.75 25.00 32.68
C GLN A 187 -42.46 26.20 33.59
N THR A 188 -41.63 27.15 33.14
CA THR A 188 -41.25 28.33 33.94
C THR A 188 -42.21 29.51 33.78
N THR A 189 -43.03 29.55 32.71
CA THR A 189 -43.97 30.66 32.45
C THR A 189 -45.34 30.45 33.11
N ASN A 190 -45.82 29.21 33.24
CA ASN A 190 -47.15 28.91 33.80
C ASN A 190 -47.24 28.92 35.33
N LYS A 191 -46.13 29.13 36.06
CA LYS A 191 -46.14 29.18 37.53
C LYS A 191 -46.41 30.58 38.10
N LYS A 192 -46.37 31.64 37.26
CA LYS A 192 -46.63 33.03 37.68
C LYS A 192 -48.10 33.44 37.68
N GLN A 193 -49.02 32.63 37.14
CA GLN A 193 -50.46 32.96 37.06
C GLN A 193 -51.33 32.33 38.17
N ARG A 194 -50.74 31.69 39.20
CA ARG A 194 -51.48 31.01 40.28
C ARG A 194 -51.25 31.63 41.67
N ARG A 195 -51.09 32.95 41.73
CA ARG A 195 -51.09 33.73 42.99
C ARG A 195 -52.10 34.87 42.83
N ASN A 196 -53.35 34.59 43.12
CA ASN A 196 -54.39 35.53 43.55
C ASN A 196 -55.11 34.86 44.71
#